data_AF-A0A067H3V7-F1
#
_entry.id   AF-A0A067H3V7-F1
#
_cell.length_a   1.000
_cell.length_b   1.000
_cell.length_c   1.000
_cell.angle_alpha   90.00
_cell.angle_beta   90.00
_cell.angle_gamma   90.00
#
_symmetry.space_group_name_H-M   'P 1'
#
loop_
_entity.id
_entity.type
_entity.pdbx_description
1 polymer ?
#
loop_
_entity_poly.entity_id
_entity_poly.type
_entity_poly.pdbx_seq_one_letter_code
_entity_poly.pdbx_strand_id
1 'polypeptide(L)'
;MDVKKPASQENLNGDESESQISHLALDIGGSLIKVVYFLRSNGSGGSVDDSGKKSDPVLEGRLHFAKFETSKIIDCLEFIRSKNLHLAGFRHHDASASDKTLIKATGGGAYKFADLIKEKLGVVLDKEDEMDCLVTGANFLLKAVHQEAFTYVDGQKEFVQIDQNDLYPYLLVNIGSGVSMIKVDGDGKFERISGTSVGGGTFWGLGRLLTNCKSFDELLELSHQGNNRVIDMLVGDIYGGSEYSKV
;
A
#
# COMPACT_ATOMS: atom_id res chain seq x y z
N MET A 1 1.66 16.16 11.19
CA MET A 1 2.39 16.12 9.90
C MET A 1 1.44 16.58 8.82
N ASP A 2 1.72 17.73 8.22
CA ASP A 2 0.85 18.41 7.26
C ASP A 2 0.55 17.54 6.03
N VAL A 3 -0.66 16.98 5.99
CA VAL A 3 -1.25 16.49 4.75
C VAL A 3 -1.63 17.72 3.94
N LYS A 4 -0.75 18.12 3.03
CA LYS A 4 -1.04 19.19 2.07
C LYS A 4 -2.38 18.92 1.39
N LYS A 5 -3.26 19.93 1.44
CA LYS A 5 -4.48 20.05 0.62
C LYS A 5 -4.17 19.73 -0.85
N PRO A 6 -5.15 19.22 -1.63
CA PRO A 6 -4.95 18.99 -3.05
C PRO A 6 -4.55 20.29 -3.73
N ALA A 7 -3.43 20.26 -4.43
CA ALA A 7 -2.99 21.38 -5.27
C ALA A 7 -4.08 21.70 -6.29
N SER A 8 -4.40 22.98 -6.36
CA SER A 8 -5.23 23.61 -7.40
C SER A 8 -4.74 23.25 -8.80
N GLN A 9 -5.70 23.11 -9.74
CA GLN A 9 -5.50 22.89 -11.17
C GLN A 9 -4.23 23.54 -11.72
N GLU A 10 -3.21 22.73 -11.99
CA GLU A 10 -2.14 23.11 -12.91
C GLU A 10 -2.64 22.86 -14.34
N ASN A 11 -2.66 23.93 -15.13
CA ASN A 11 -2.90 23.87 -16.57
C ASN A 11 -1.75 23.08 -17.22
N LEU A 12 -2.02 21.84 -17.60
CA LEU A 12 -1.14 21.01 -18.44
C LEU A 12 -1.25 21.47 -19.89
N ASN A 13 -0.53 22.53 -20.24
CA ASN A 13 -0.16 22.83 -21.62
C ASN A 13 1.37 22.92 -21.68
N GLY A 14 2.01 21.76 -21.89
CA GLY A 14 3.45 21.65 -22.05
C GLY A 14 3.85 20.21 -22.40
N ASP A 15 4.00 19.95 -23.69
CA ASP A 15 4.74 18.86 -24.35
C ASP A 15 5.10 17.64 -23.47
N GLU A 16 4.10 16.82 -23.11
CA GLU A 16 4.33 15.50 -22.51
C GLU A 16 4.73 14.51 -23.61
N SER A 17 6.01 14.17 -23.67
CA SER A 17 6.45 12.94 -24.33
C SER A 17 5.59 11.78 -23.82
N GLU A 18 4.83 11.10 -24.68
CA GLU A 18 3.86 10.06 -24.32
C GLU A 18 4.48 9.00 -23.39
N SER A 19 4.30 9.15 -22.08
CA SER A 19 4.74 8.14 -21.11
C SER A 19 3.85 6.90 -21.25
N GLN A 20 4.46 5.76 -21.54
CA GLN A 20 3.71 4.51 -21.72
C GLN A 20 3.44 3.88 -20.36
N ILE A 21 2.16 3.71 -20.01
CA ILE A 21 1.75 2.92 -18.85
C ILE A 21 2.10 1.46 -19.17
N SER A 22 2.82 0.79 -18.27
CA SER A 22 3.27 -0.58 -18.52
C SER A 22 2.75 -1.61 -17.53
N HIS A 23 2.37 -1.19 -16.31
CA HIS A 23 1.91 -2.10 -15.27
C HIS A 23 0.86 -1.43 -14.38
N LEU A 24 -0.13 -2.20 -13.95
CA LEU A 24 -1.16 -1.84 -12.98
C LEU A 24 -1.37 -3.01 -12.02
N ALA A 25 -1.39 -2.73 -10.72
CA ALA A 25 -1.71 -3.69 -9.67
C ALA A 25 -2.65 -3.07 -8.62
N LEU A 26 -3.48 -3.92 -8.01
CA LEU A 26 -4.49 -3.53 -7.03
C LEU A 26 -4.32 -4.33 -5.73
N ASP A 27 -4.39 -3.68 -4.57
CA ASP A 27 -4.68 -4.33 -3.29
C ASP A 27 -6.05 -3.84 -2.82
N ILE A 28 -7.04 -4.74 -2.86
CA ILE A 28 -8.43 -4.43 -2.51
C ILE A 28 -8.72 -4.97 -1.10
N GLY A 29 -8.37 -4.17 -0.09
CA GLY A 29 -8.60 -4.50 1.32
C GLY A 29 -10.04 -4.28 1.77
N GLY A 30 -10.33 -4.60 3.03
CA GLY A 30 -11.66 -4.44 3.61
C GLY A 30 -12.14 -2.98 3.72
N SER A 31 -11.22 -2.05 3.98
CA SER A 31 -11.53 -0.62 4.15
C SER A 31 -10.95 0.28 3.05
N LEU A 32 -9.79 -0.07 2.50
CA LEU A 32 -9.10 0.72 1.48
C LEU A 32 -8.71 -0.13 0.28
N ILE A 33 -8.81 0.47 -0.90
CA ILE A 33 -8.22 0.02 -2.16
C ILE A 33 -6.93 0.79 -2.37
N LYS A 34 -5.82 0.09 -2.63
CA LYS A 34 -4.56 0.69 -3.04
C LYS A 34 -4.29 0.33 -4.49
N VAL A 35 -3.92 1.34 -5.26
CA VAL A 35 -3.62 1.22 -6.69
C VAL A 35 -2.16 1.58 -6.88
N VAL A 36 -1.39 0.69 -7.49
CA VAL A 36 -0.01 0.94 -7.89
C VAL A 36 0.09 0.80 -9.39
N TYR A 37 0.69 1.78 -10.07
CA TYR A 37 0.93 1.71 -11.50
C TYR A 37 2.29 2.31 -11.87
N PHE A 38 2.91 1.76 -12.92
CA PHE A 38 4.23 2.19 -13.38
C PHE A 38 4.13 2.91 -14.72
N LEU A 39 4.61 4.15 -14.76
CA LEU A 39 4.76 4.94 -15.99
C LEU A 39 6.21 4.83 -16.45
N ARG A 40 6.41 4.25 -17.64
CA ARG A 40 7.73 4.15 -18.25
C ARG A 40 8.17 5.51 -18.78
N SER A 41 9.43 5.88 -18.51
CA SER A 41 10.05 7.03 -19.16
C SER A 41 10.50 6.60 -20.57
N ASN A 42 10.09 7.33 -21.60
CA ASN A 42 10.61 7.13 -22.95
C ASN A 42 11.95 7.88 -23.09
N GLY A 43 12.99 7.36 -22.43
CA GLY A 43 14.34 7.92 -22.41
C GLY A 43 15.39 6.85 -22.65
N SER A 44 16.19 7.04 -23.70
CA SER A 44 17.33 6.21 -24.17
C SER A 44 17.03 4.74 -24.50
N GLY A 45 16.99 4.46 -25.82
CA GLY A 45 17.18 3.11 -26.33
C GLY A 45 18.47 2.51 -25.78
N GLY A 46 18.44 1.19 -25.53
CA GLY A 46 19.52 0.47 -24.88
C GLY A 46 20.88 0.85 -25.43
N SER A 47 21.76 1.30 -24.54
CA SER A 47 23.19 1.38 -24.81
C SER A 47 23.67 -0.02 -25.16
N VAL A 48 24.06 -0.22 -26.42
CA VAL A 48 24.79 -1.40 -26.84
C VAL A 48 26.17 -1.28 -26.21
N ASP A 49 26.45 -2.08 -25.18
CA ASP A 49 27.82 -2.25 -24.72
C ASP A 49 28.67 -2.80 -25.87
N ASP A 50 29.91 -2.31 -26.00
CA ASP A 50 30.92 -2.66 -27.01
C ASP A 50 31.32 -4.17 -27.01
N SER A 51 30.62 -4.98 -26.22
CA SER A 51 30.80 -6.42 -26.02
C SER A 51 29.68 -7.29 -26.63
N GLY A 52 28.67 -6.70 -27.27
CA GLY A 52 27.62 -7.45 -28.00
C GLY A 52 26.65 -8.24 -27.11
N LYS A 53 26.70 -8.07 -25.78
CA LYS A 53 25.69 -8.60 -24.86
C LYS A 53 24.57 -7.58 -24.68
N LYS A 54 23.33 -7.94 -25.01
CA LYS A 54 22.15 -7.18 -24.58
C LYS A 54 22.08 -7.26 -23.05
N SER A 55 22.40 -6.17 -22.36
CA SER A 55 21.99 -6.00 -20.98
C SER A 55 20.46 -6.00 -20.93
N ASP A 56 19.86 -6.69 -19.96
CA ASP A 56 18.42 -6.55 -19.74
C ASP A 56 18.09 -5.06 -19.60
N PRO A 57 17.10 -4.53 -20.34
CA PRO A 57 16.81 -3.12 -20.30
C PRO A 57 16.37 -2.76 -18.88
N VAL A 58 17.16 -1.93 -18.20
CA VAL A 58 16.75 -1.32 -16.93
C VAL A 58 15.46 -0.57 -17.20
N LEU A 59 14.38 -0.97 -16.53
CA LEU A 59 13.07 -0.33 -16.65
C LEU A 59 13.13 1.04 -15.96
N GLU A 60 13.40 2.08 -16.72
CA GLU A 60 13.33 3.45 -16.22
C GLU A 60 11.89 3.97 -16.22
N GLY A 61 11.48 4.53 -15.10
CA GLY A 61 10.13 5.07 -14.95
C GLY A 61 9.79 5.44 -13.51
N ARG A 62 8.51 5.71 -13.27
CA ARG A 62 7.99 6.13 -11.97
C ARG A 62 6.88 5.20 -11.49
N LEU A 63 6.98 4.77 -10.24
CA LEU A 63 5.89 4.13 -9.51
C LEU A 63 4.95 5.20 -8.95
N HIS A 64 3.66 5.03 -9.22
CA HIS A 64 2.62 5.90 -8.72
C HIS A 64 1.71 5.12 -7.77
N PHE A 65 1.28 5.81 -6.72
CA PHE A 65 0.42 5.27 -5.68
C PHE A 65 -0.86 6.09 -5.58
N ALA A 66 -2.01 5.42 -5.56
CA ALA A 66 -3.29 6.03 -5.25
C ALA A 66 -4.05 5.16 -4.26
N LYS A 67 -4.96 5.77 -3.49
CA LYS A 67 -5.80 5.07 -2.52
C LYS A 67 -7.24 5.55 -2.59
N PHE A 68 -8.17 4.63 -2.36
CA PHE A 68 -9.61 4.87 -2.33
C PHE A 68 -10.22 4.13 -1.15
N GLU A 69 -11.37 4.61 -0.65
CA GLU A 69 -12.18 3.81 0.27
C GLU A 69 -12.80 2.63 -0.47
N THR A 70 -12.79 1.42 0.09
CA THR A 70 -13.38 0.24 -0.55
C THR A 70 -14.89 0.40 -0.80
N SER A 71 -15.59 1.17 0.05
CA SER A 71 -16.99 1.55 -0.16
C SER A 71 -17.20 2.42 -1.41
N LYS A 72 -16.16 3.11 -1.88
CA LYS A 72 -16.14 3.96 -3.07
C LYS A 72 -15.39 3.30 -4.23
N ILE A 73 -15.57 1.99 -4.39
CA ILE A 73 -14.92 1.23 -5.47
C ILE A 73 -15.23 1.83 -6.85
N ILE A 74 -16.43 2.37 -7.07
CA ILE A 74 -16.79 3.00 -8.36
C ILE A 74 -15.85 4.15 -8.71
N ASP A 75 -15.55 5.04 -7.76
CA ASP A 75 -14.60 6.15 -7.95
C ASP A 75 -13.20 5.63 -8.32
N CYS A 76 -12.76 4.52 -7.73
CA CYS A 76 -11.50 3.86 -8.09
C CYS A 76 -11.52 3.33 -9.53
N LEU A 77 -12.63 2.71 -9.97
CA LEU A 77 -12.75 2.20 -11.34
C LEU A 77 -12.83 3.35 -12.35
N GLU A 78 -13.49 4.45 -12.02
CA GLU A 78 -13.53 5.66 -12.84
C GLU A 78 -12.15 6.31 -12.96
N PHE A 79 -11.36 6.33 -11.89
CA PHE A 79 -9.97 6.75 -11.93
C PHE A 79 -9.13 5.87 -12.88
N ILE A 80 -9.23 4.55 -12.76
CA ILE A 80 -8.53 3.59 -13.64
C ILE A 80 -8.93 3.78 -15.10
N ARG A 81 -10.22 4.03 -15.36
CA ARG A 81 -10.74 4.26 -16.71
C ARG A 81 -10.28 5.59 -17.28
N SER A 82 -10.41 6.69 -16.53
CA SER A 82 -10.06 8.04 -17.01
C SER A 82 -8.58 8.19 -17.37
N LYS A 83 -7.70 7.43 -16.69
CA LYS A 83 -6.26 7.36 -16.98
C LYS A 83 -5.87 6.23 -17.94
N ASN A 84 -6.83 5.49 -18.50
CA ASN A 84 -6.58 4.34 -19.36
C ASN A 84 -5.64 3.27 -18.75
N LEU A 85 -5.55 3.17 -17.41
CA LEU A 85 -4.61 2.27 -16.74
C LEU A 85 -4.95 0.79 -16.98
N HIS A 86 -6.23 0.50 -17.18
CA HIS A 86 -6.74 -0.83 -17.51
C HIS A 86 -6.29 -1.34 -18.90
N LEU A 87 -5.69 -0.50 -19.74
CA LEU A 87 -5.13 -0.91 -21.03
C LEU A 87 -3.68 -1.41 -20.93
N ALA A 88 -3.04 -1.20 -19.78
CA ALA A 88 -1.63 -1.53 -19.54
C ALA A 88 -1.38 -2.97 -19.06
N GLY A 89 -2.39 -3.85 -19.10
CA GLY A 89 -2.18 -5.26 -18.74
C GLY A 89 -1.44 -6.04 -19.81
N PHE A 90 -0.83 -7.16 -19.41
CA PHE A 90 -0.14 -8.07 -20.32
C PHE A 90 -1.11 -8.54 -21.42
N ARG A 91 -0.70 -8.33 -22.67
CA ARG A 91 -1.32 -8.97 -23.85
C ARG A 91 -0.57 -10.29 -24.08
N HIS A 92 -1.27 -11.40 -24.17
CA HIS A 92 -0.59 -12.68 -24.41
C HIS A 92 -0.06 -12.68 -25.85
N HIS A 93 1.23 -12.96 -26.01
CA HIS A 93 1.93 -12.88 -27.31
C HIS A 93 1.48 -13.90 -28.38
N ASP A 94 0.47 -14.75 -28.09
CA ASP A 94 0.14 -15.93 -28.93
C ASP A 94 -1.37 -16.21 -29.09
N ALA A 95 -2.26 -15.21 -29.03
CA ALA A 95 -3.69 -15.45 -29.24
C ALA A 95 -4.46 -14.35 -29.98
N SER A 96 -5.50 -14.79 -30.72
CA SER A 96 -6.44 -14.04 -31.55
C SER A 96 -7.14 -12.87 -30.81
N ALA A 97 -7.75 -11.96 -31.59
CA ALA A 97 -8.34 -10.64 -31.29
C ALA A 97 -9.34 -10.48 -30.10
N SER A 98 -9.42 -11.43 -29.16
CA SER A 98 -10.20 -11.37 -27.92
C SER A 98 -9.31 -11.38 -26.67
N ASP A 99 -8.18 -10.67 -26.73
CA ASP A 99 -7.18 -10.68 -25.66
C ASP A 99 -7.72 -9.94 -24.43
N LYS A 100 -7.99 -10.70 -23.35
CA LYS A 100 -8.52 -10.16 -22.11
C LYS A 100 -7.38 -9.52 -21.33
N THR A 101 -7.45 -8.23 -21.08
CA THR A 101 -6.45 -7.55 -20.26
C THR A 101 -6.46 -8.12 -18.84
N LEU A 102 -5.32 -8.64 -18.41
CA LEU A 102 -5.10 -9.17 -17.06
C LEU A 102 -4.51 -8.09 -16.16
N ILE A 103 -5.09 -7.91 -14.97
CA ILE A 103 -4.59 -7.02 -13.92
C ILE A 103 -4.30 -7.85 -12.68
N LYS A 104 -3.09 -7.72 -12.13
CA LYS A 104 -2.74 -8.36 -10.86
C LYS A 104 -3.49 -7.69 -9.72
N ALA A 105 -4.15 -8.48 -8.88
CA ALA A 105 -4.87 -7.98 -7.73
C ALA A 105 -4.71 -8.90 -6.52
N THR A 106 -4.59 -8.31 -5.35
CA THR A 106 -4.55 -9.04 -4.08
C THR A 106 -5.58 -8.49 -3.08
N GLY A 107 -5.63 -9.07 -1.90
CA GLY A 107 -6.59 -8.78 -0.85
C GLY A 107 -7.95 -9.44 -1.08
N GLY A 108 -8.74 -9.59 -0.01
CA GLY A 108 -10.05 -10.24 -0.08
C GLY A 108 -11.03 -9.60 -1.08
N GLY A 109 -10.87 -8.30 -1.37
CA GLY A 109 -11.68 -7.59 -2.35
C GLY A 109 -11.41 -8.01 -3.80
N ALA A 110 -10.24 -8.56 -4.12
CA ALA A 110 -9.95 -9.14 -5.45
C ALA A 110 -10.87 -10.32 -5.78
N TYR A 111 -11.38 -11.02 -4.75
CA TYR A 111 -12.42 -12.04 -4.91
C TYR A 111 -13.80 -11.42 -4.97
N LYS A 112 -14.14 -10.57 -4.00
CA LYS A 112 -15.47 -9.98 -3.84
C LYS A 112 -15.92 -9.13 -5.04
N PHE A 113 -15.00 -8.39 -5.65
CA PHE A 113 -15.32 -7.40 -6.70
C PHE A 113 -14.89 -7.84 -8.11
N ALA A 114 -14.48 -9.09 -8.29
CA ALA A 114 -13.99 -9.60 -9.58
C ALA A 114 -15.00 -9.38 -10.72
N ASP A 115 -16.27 -9.73 -10.50
CA ASP A 115 -17.31 -9.60 -11.52
C ASP A 115 -17.64 -8.14 -11.84
N LEU A 116 -17.68 -7.27 -10.82
CA LEU A 116 -17.90 -5.84 -11.01
C LEU A 116 -16.77 -5.22 -11.84
N ILE A 117 -15.52 -5.55 -11.53
CA ILE A 117 -14.36 -5.05 -12.26
C ILE A 117 -14.38 -5.52 -13.71
N LYS A 118 -14.74 -6.79 -13.94
CA LYS A 118 -14.92 -7.34 -15.27
C LYS A 118 -16.03 -6.64 -16.05
N GLU A 119 -17.16 -6.37 -15.42
CA GLU A 119 -18.29 -5.66 -16.03
C GLU A 119 -17.93 -4.20 -16.39
N LYS A 120 -17.28 -3.48 -15.47
CA LYS A 120 -17.02 -2.04 -15.62
C LYS A 120 -15.78 -1.70 -16.45
N LEU A 121 -14.75 -2.54 -16.41
CA LEU A 121 -13.46 -2.29 -17.08
C LEU A 121 -13.15 -3.29 -18.18
N GLY A 122 -13.90 -4.39 -18.32
CA GLY A 122 -13.62 -5.43 -19.32
C GLY A 122 -12.38 -6.27 -19.02
N VAL A 123 -11.83 -6.18 -17.80
CA VAL A 123 -10.58 -6.83 -17.39
C VAL A 123 -10.84 -8.07 -16.54
N VAL A 124 -9.89 -9.00 -16.53
CA VAL A 124 -9.91 -10.15 -15.61
C VAL A 124 -8.83 -9.95 -14.57
N LEU A 125 -9.16 -10.21 -13.31
CA LEU A 125 -8.19 -10.16 -12.23
C LEU A 125 -7.38 -11.45 -12.18
N ASP A 126 -6.07 -11.29 -12.25
CA ASP A 126 -5.08 -12.29 -11.87
C ASP A 126 -4.85 -12.15 -10.36
N LYS A 127 -5.33 -13.11 -9.58
CA LYS A 127 -5.44 -12.98 -8.12
C LYS A 127 -4.20 -13.53 -7.44
N GLU A 128 -3.57 -12.71 -6.63
CA GLU A 128 -2.35 -13.04 -5.89
C GLU A 128 -2.62 -13.15 -4.39
N ASP A 129 -1.85 -13.99 -3.67
CA ASP A 129 -1.95 -14.11 -2.22
C ASP A 129 -1.56 -12.80 -1.51
N GLU A 130 -2.32 -12.43 -0.48
CA GLU A 130 -2.17 -11.15 0.24
C GLU A 130 -0.87 -11.09 1.04
N MET A 131 -0.46 -12.20 1.66
CA MET A 131 0.76 -12.22 2.47
C MET A 131 2.01 -12.30 1.58
N ASP A 132 1.97 -13.09 0.51
CA ASP A 132 3.06 -13.13 -0.48
C ASP A 132 3.32 -11.74 -1.08
N CYS A 133 2.25 -11.05 -1.52
CA CYS A 133 2.34 -9.70 -2.08
C CYS A 133 2.86 -8.68 -1.05
N LEU A 134 2.39 -8.75 0.20
CA LEU A 134 2.80 -7.87 1.27
C LEU A 134 4.30 -8.04 1.61
N VAL A 135 4.77 -9.27 1.82
CA VAL A 135 6.17 -9.55 2.16
C VAL A 135 7.09 -9.22 0.98
N THR A 136 6.70 -9.60 -0.23
CA THR A 136 7.47 -9.30 -1.45
C THR A 136 7.57 -7.81 -1.69
N GLY A 137 6.47 -7.07 -1.57
CA GLY A 137 6.44 -5.61 -1.72
C GLY A 137 7.26 -4.89 -0.66
N ALA A 138 7.18 -5.32 0.62
CA ALA A 138 7.99 -4.77 1.69
C ALA A 138 9.50 -5.01 1.43
N ASN A 139 9.89 -6.24 1.13
CA ASN A 139 11.29 -6.57 0.80
C ASN A 139 11.79 -5.76 -0.40
N PHE A 140 10.97 -5.60 -1.44
CA PHE A 140 11.32 -4.77 -2.59
C PHE A 140 11.60 -3.33 -2.17
N LEU A 141 10.71 -2.69 -1.41
CA LEU A 141 10.88 -1.29 -1.00
C LEU A 141 12.12 -1.12 -0.10
N LEU A 142 12.32 -2.01 0.88
CA LEU A 142 13.47 -1.94 1.79
C LEU A 142 14.81 -2.14 1.06
N LYS A 143 14.85 -2.92 -0.03
CA LYS A 143 16.05 -3.15 -0.83
C LYS A 143 16.26 -2.07 -1.90
N ALA A 144 15.20 -1.62 -2.56
CA ALA A 144 15.31 -0.79 -3.76
C ALA A 144 15.20 0.71 -3.48
N VAL A 145 14.52 1.12 -2.41
CA VAL A 145 14.20 2.53 -2.15
C VAL A 145 15.08 3.08 -1.03
N HIS A 146 15.82 4.14 -1.34
CA HIS A 146 16.63 4.85 -0.36
C HIS A 146 15.71 5.60 0.61
N GLN A 147 16.04 5.59 1.90
CA GLN A 147 15.26 6.27 2.95
C GLN A 147 13.79 5.81 3.04
N GLU A 148 13.52 4.52 2.81
CA GLU A 148 12.18 3.95 2.98
C GLU A 148 11.83 3.73 4.46
N ALA A 149 12.75 3.15 5.24
CA ALA A 149 12.53 2.82 6.65
C ALA A 149 13.01 3.95 7.58
N PHE A 150 12.30 4.17 8.68
CA PHE A 150 12.68 5.16 9.70
C PHE A 150 12.19 4.75 11.10
N THR A 151 12.88 5.26 12.12
CA THR A 151 12.43 5.24 13.52
C THR A 151 11.84 6.61 13.88
N TYR A 152 10.94 6.61 14.88
CA TYR A 152 10.40 7.84 15.45
C TYR A 152 10.41 7.74 16.98
N VAL A 153 11.29 8.49 17.63
CA VAL A 153 11.51 8.48 19.09
C VAL A 153 11.56 9.93 19.57
N ASP A 154 10.83 10.25 20.63
CA ASP A 154 10.82 11.58 21.27
C ASP A 154 10.62 12.76 20.30
N GLY A 155 9.77 12.57 19.30
CA GLY A 155 9.47 13.61 18.31
C GLY A 155 10.46 13.69 17.13
N GLN A 156 11.49 12.84 17.12
CA GLN A 156 12.55 12.85 16.11
C GLN A 156 12.40 11.68 15.14
N LYS A 157 12.46 11.99 13.85
CA LYS A 157 12.45 11.01 12.76
C LYS A 157 13.88 10.78 12.27
N GLU A 158 14.31 9.52 12.26
CA GLU A 158 15.63 9.12 11.73
C GLU A 158 15.47 8.00 10.71
N PHE A 159 15.99 8.19 9.50
CA PHE A 159 15.96 7.16 8.47
C PHE A 159 16.98 6.06 8.79
N VAL A 160 16.55 4.81 8.65
CA VAL A 160 17.37 3.62 8.89
C VAL A 160 18.02 3.22 7.58
N GLN A 161 19.35 3.13 7.58
CA GLN A 161 20.08 2.47 6.50
C GLN A 161 20.03 0.97 6.75
N ILE A 162 19.37 0.25 5.86
CA ILE A 162 19.24 -1.21 5.96
C ILE A 162 20.40 -1.85 5.21
N ASP A 163 21.22 -2.64 5.91
CA ASP A 163 22.18 -3.53 5.25
C ASP A 163 21.41 -4.67 4.58
N GLN A 164 21.51 -4.75 3.26
CA GLN A 164 20.83 -5.80 2.48
C GLN A 164 21.33 -7.20 2.83
N ASN A 165 22.54 -7.33 3.40
CA ASN A 165 23.09 -8.61 3.85
C ASN A 165 22.56 -9.03 5.23
N ASP A 166 21.90 -8.12 5.96
CA ASP A 166 21.40 -8.32 7.33
C ASP A 166 19.94 -7.86 7.49
N LEU A 167 19.14 -7.99 6.43
CA LEU A 167 17.72 -7.64 6.47
C LEU A 167 16.89 -8.62 7.32
N TYR A 168 17.30 -9.88 7.40
CA TYR A 168 16.53 -10.96 8.01
C TYR A 168 17.18 -11.49 9.28
N PRO A 169 16.39 -11.98 10.26
CA PRO A 169 14.92 -12.02 10.27
C PRO A 169 14.30 -10.70 10.74
N TYR A 170 13.03 -10.46 10.37
CA TYR A 170 12.26 -9.36 10.94
C TYR A 170 10.79 -9.74 11.17
N LEU A 171 10.11 -8.97 12.03
CA LEU A 171 8.67 -9.10 12.27
C LEU A 171 7.93 -8.00 11.52
N LEU A 172 7.13 -8.39 10.54
CA LEU A 172 6.22 -7.49 9.83
C LEU A 172 4.87 -7.44 10.55
N VAL A 173 4.54 -6.29 11.11
CA VAL A 173 3.24 -6.04 11.74
C VAL A 173 2.39 -5.17 10.80
N ASN A 174 1.52 -5.82 10.02
CA ASN A 174 0.64 -5.13 9.08
C ASN A 174 -0.67 -4.74 9.77
N ILE A 175 -0.87 -3.43 9.97
CA ILE A 175 -2.05 -2.87 10.64
C ILE A 175 -3.01 -2.33 9.58
N GLY A 176 -4.05 -3.11 9.28
CA GLY A 176 -5.18 -2.72 8.43
C GLY A 176 -6.48 -2.63 9.23
N SER A 177 -7.57 -3.16 8.68
CA SER A 177 -8.84 -3.29 9.43
C SER A 177 -8.66 -4.15 10.69
N GLY A 178 -7.93 -5.27 10.56
CA GLY A 178 -7.32 -6.03 11.66
C GLY A 178 -5.80 -5.92 11.62
N VAL A 179 -5.10 -6.79 12.37
CA VAL A 179 -3.63 -6.82 12.41
C VAL A 179 -3.12 -8.22 12.07
N SER A 180 -2.13 -8.30 11.19
CA SER A 180 -1.38 -9.53 10.89
C SER A 180 0.06 -9.37 11.35
N MET A 181 0.59 -10.37 12.05
CA MET A 181 1.99 -10.42 12.49
C MET A 181 2.68 -11.56 11.76
N ILE A 182 3.68 -11.23 10.96
CA ILE A 182 4.35 -12.15 10.05
C ILE A 182 5.84 -12.15 10.37
N LYS A 183 6.38 -13.32 10.70
CA LYS A 183 7.81 -13.53 10.83
C LYS A 183 8.38 -13.77 9.44
N VAL A 184 9.37 -12.98 9.05
CA VAL A 184 10.05 -13.09 7.76
C VAL A 184 11.48 -13.53 8.01
N ASP A 185 11.80 -14.76 7.62
CA ASP A 185 13.11 -15.39 7.82
C ASP A 185 14.02 -15.27 6.58
N GLY A 186 13.48 -14.88 5.43
CA GLY A 186 14.23 -14.68 4.19
C GLY A 186 13.33 -14.47 2.98
N ASP A 187 13.94 -14.33 1.80
CA ASP A 187 13.21 -14.25 0.53
C ASP A 187 12.34 -15.50 0.32
N GLY A 188 11.02 -15.29 0.16
CA GLY A 188 10.03 -16.36 0.04
C GLY A 188 9.87 -17.24 1.28
N LYS A 189 10.48 -16.89 2.41
CA LYS A 189 10.41 -17.64 3.68
C LYS A 189 9.80 -16.79 4.77
N PHE A 190 8.51 -16.97 4.99
CA PHE A 190 7.78 -16.27 6.02
C PHE A 190 6.62 -17.10 6.55
N GLU A 191 6.17 -16.77 7.76
CA GLU A 191 5.03 -17.41 8.40
C GLU A 191 4.20 -16.37 9.16
N ARG A 192 2.87 -16.47 9.06
CA ARG A 192 1.97 -15.67 9.90
C ARG A 192 1.93 -16.27 11.29
N ILE A 193 2.67 -15.67 12.22
CA ILE A 193 2.80 -16.17 13.59
C ILE A 193 1.63 -15.76 14.49
N SER A 194 0.95 -14.65 14.17
CA SER A 194 -0.16 -14.17 14.98
C SER A 194 -1.03 -13.15 14.23
N GLY A 195 -2.07 -12.69 14.90
CA GLY A 195 -2.81 -11.49 14.54
C GLY A 195 -3.92 -11.20 15.53
N THR A 196 -4.54 -10.05 15.38
CA THR A 196 -5.68 -9.62 16.20
C THR A 196 -6.74 -8.97 15.33
N SER A 197 -8.01 -9.14 15.72
CA SER A 197 -9.11 -8.39 15.12
C SER A 197 -9.16 -6.94 15.62
N VAL A 198 -8.44 -6.61 16.69
CA VAL A 198 -8.32 -5.26 17.24
C VAL A 198 -7.28 -4.48 16.43
N GLY A 199 -7.73 -3.87 15.34
CA GLY A 199 -6.90 -3.07 14.44
C GLY A 199 -7.49 -1.69 14.15
N GLY A 200 -7.13 -1.12 13.00
CA GLY A 200 -7.63 0.19 12.58
C GLY A 200 -9.15 0.22 12.38
N GLY A 201 -9.76 -0.92 12.02
CA GLY A 201 -11.21 -1.06 11.91
C GLY A 201 -11.93 -0.95 13.25
N THR A 202 -11.33 -1.47 14.32
CA THR A 202 -11.86 -1.35 15.69
C THR A 202 -11.74 0.09 16.19
N PHE A 203 -10.57 0.71 16.02
CA PHE A 203 -10.36 2.13 16.36
C PHE A 203 -11.36 3.02 15.62
N TRP A 204 -11.47 2.86 14.30
CA TRP A 204 -12.38 3.64 13.49
C TRP A 204 -13.85 3.40 13.83
N GLY A 205 -14.25 2.13 13.95
CA GLY A 205 -15.63 1.75 14.26
C GLY A 205 -16.10 2.27 15.61
N LEU A 206 -15.32 2.05 16.68
CA LEU A 206 -15.64 2.56 18.01
C LEU A 206 -15.57 4.07 18.07
N GLY A 207 -14.54 4.69 17.48
CA GLY A 207 -14.43 6.15 17.42
C GLY A 207 -15.65 6.79 16.78
N ARG A 208 -16.19 6.23 15.69
CA ARG A 208 -17.43 6.71 15.07
C ARG A 208 -18.68 6.52 15.92
N LEU A 209 -18.73 5.47 16.75
CA LEU A 209 -19.89 5.19 17.60
C LEU A 209 -19.90 6.06 18.86
N LEU A 210 -18.72 6.32 19.41
CA LEU A 210 -18.54 7.02 20.68
C LEU A 210 -18.34 8.54 20.50
N THR A 211 -18.05 8.98 19.27
CA THR A 211 -17.82 10.39 18.94
C THR A 211 -18.65 10.80 17.74
N ASN A 212 -18.67 12.10 17.43
CA ASN A 212 -19.35 12.61 16.24
C ASN A 212 -18.47 12.60 14.97
N CYS A 213 -17.22 12.13 15.05
CA CYS A 213 -16.26 12.18 13.95
C CYS A 213 -16.78 11.47 12.69
N LYS A 214 -16.54 12.10 11.53
CA LYS A 214 -16.98 11.64 10.21
C LYS A 214 -15.83 11.13 9.35
N SER A 215 -14.58 11.45 9.70
CA SER A 215 -13.40 10.92 9.03
C SER A 215 -12.38 10.35 10.03
N PHE A 216 -11.49 9.49 9.51
CA PHE A 216 -10.38 8.93 10.28
C PHE A 216 -9.45 10.04 10.80
N ASP A 217 -9.18 11.06 9.98
CA ASP A 217 -8.31 12.19 10.34
C ASP A 217 -8.90 13.04 11.46
N GLU A 218 -10.22 13.27 11.45
CA GLU A 218 -10.90 14.00 12.52
C GLU A 218 -10.82 13.24 13.86
N LEU A 219 -10.95 11.91 13.81
CA LEU A 219 -10.80 11.08 15.00
C LEU A 219 -9.36 11.10 15.52
N LEU A 220 -8.36 11.10 14.63
CA LEU A 220 -6.95 11.19 15.01
C LEU A 220 -6.64 12.54 15.68
N GLU A 221 -7.13 13.63 15.11
CA GLU A 221 -7.00 14.97 15.68
C GLU A 221 -7.66 15.05 17.07
N LEU A 222 -8.87 14.49 17.21
CA LEU A 222 -9.55 14.42 18.49
C LEU A 222 -8.76 13.61 19.53
N SER A 223 -8.13 12.51 19.11
CA SER A 223 -7.31 11.67 20.00
C SER A 223 -6.07 12.40 20.52
N HIS A 224 -5.50 13.31 19.71
CA HIS A 224 -4.34 14.11 20.11
C HIS A 224 -4.66 15.12 21.22
N GLN A 225 -5.89 15.64 21.22
CA GLN A 225 -6.39 16.59 22.22
C GLN A 225 -6.98 15.89 23.46
N GLY A 226 -7.18 14.58 23.39
CA GLY A 226 -7.80 13.78 24.43
C GLY A 226 -6.90 13.58 25.64
N ASN A 227 -7.53 13.29 26.80
CA ASN A 227 -6.84 12.86 28.00
C ASN A 227 -7.38 11.49 28.41
N ASN A 228 -6.64 10.42 28.15
CA ASN A 228 -7.10 9.06 28.41
C ASN A 228 -7.31 8.77 29.91
N ARG A 229 -6.64 9.52 30.81
CA ARG A 229 -6.73 9.34 32.27
C ARG A 229 -8.12 9.56 32.87
N VAL A 230 -9.03 10.20 32.13
CA VAL A 230 -10.42 10.42 32.59
C VAL A 230 -11.33 9.22 32.30
N ILE A 231 -10.85 8.25 31.52
CA ILE A 231 -11.59 7.05 31.10
C ILE A 231 -10.87 5.78 31.57
N ASP A 232 -9.56 5.70 31.33
CA ASP A 232 -8.74 4.54 31.68
C ASP A 232 -8.47 4.51 33.18
N MET A 233 -8.62 3.33 33.78
CA MET A 233 -8.11 3.05 35.12
C MET A 233 -6.63 2.70 35.01
N LEU A 234 -5.77 3.55 35.58
CA LEU A 234 -4.32 3.35 35.58
C LEU A 234 -3.89 2.50 36.77
N VAL A 235 -2.68 1.92 36.69
CA VAL A 235 -2.06 1.18 37.81
C VAL A 235 -2.04 2.03 39.09
N GLY A 236 -1.75 3.33 38.97
CA GLY A 236 -1.74 4.25 40.10
C GLY A 236 -3.10 4.48 40.75
N ASP A 237 -4.19 4.37 39.99
CA ASP A 237 -5.55 4.49 40.53
C ASP A 237 -5.92 3.26 41.38
N ILE A 238 -5.31 2.10 41.11
CA ILE A 238 -5.51 0.86 41.85
C ILE A 238 -4.62 0.78 43.09
N TYR A 239 -3.32 1.07 42.93
CA TYR A 239 -2.30 0.82 43.95
C TYR A 239 -1.84 2.08 44.72
N GLY A 240 -2.32 3.27 44.36
CA GLY A 240 -1.97 4.53 45.04
C GLY A 240 -0.54 5.03 44.79
N GLY A 241 0.16 4.48 43.81
CA GLY A 241 1.54 4.84 43.44
C GLY A 241 1.86 4.46 41.99
N SER A 242 2.93 5.03 41.42
CA SER A 242 3.29 4.86 40.00
C SER A 242 3.92 3.49 39.67
N GLU A 243 4.25 2.68 40.67
CA GLU A 243 4.96 1.43 40.48
C GLU A 243 4.16 0.23 40.97
N TYR A 244 3.96 -0.72 40.07
CA TYR A 244 3.56 -2.08 40.42
C TYR A 244 4.81 -2.83 40.89
N SER A 245 5.04 -2.91 42.20
CA SER A 245 6.08 -3.78 42.75
C SER A 245 5.66 -5.22 42.47
N LYS A 246 6.35 -5.92 41.56
CA LYS A 246 6.17 -7.37 41.40
C LYS A 246 6.47 -8.03 42.75
N VAL A 247 5.47 -8.66 43.35
CA VAL A 247 5.64 -9.67 44.41
C VAL A 247 6.12 -10.96 43.77
#